data_AF-A0A4R4RBH4-F1
#
_entry.id   AF-A0A4R4RBH4-F1
#
_cell.length_a   1.000
_cell.length_b   1.000
_cell.length_c   1.000
_cell.angle_alpha   90.00
_cell.angle_beta   90.00
_cell.angle_gamma   90.00
#
_symmetry.space_group_name_H-M   'P 1'
#
loop_
_entity.id
_entity.type
_entity.pdbx_description
1 polymer ?
#
loop_
_entity_poly.entity_id
_entity_poly.type
_entity_poly.pdbx_seq_one_letter_code
_entity_poly.pdbx_strand_id
1 'polypeptide(L)'
;TTPPAGGDCMAVYKVVSSWSGGFQGEVTIMNHGSTPFAGWRATLTWQTGQTIHSLWNGTYTTSGSTVTVTNSPYNGTVAPEGTTTFGFVAGSSGTSSLPTVSCTRV
;
A
#
# COMPACT_ATOMS: atom_id res chain seq x y z
N THR A 1 -3.48 11.11 -10.94
CA THR A 1 -4.04 10.82 -9.62
C THR A 1 -3.35 11.71 -8.62
N THR A 2 -4.12 12.51 -7.87
CA THR A 2 -3.59 13.43 -6.86
C THR A 2 -2.87 12.63 -5.78
N PRO A 3 -1.60 12.93 -5.44
CA PRO A 3 -0.93 12.29 -4.33
C PRO A 3 -1.76 12.47 -3.05
N PRO A 4 -1.96 11.41 -2.26
CA PRO A 4 -2.66 11.53 -0.99
C PRO A 4 -1.87 12.51 -0.12
N ALA A 5 -2.53 13.56 0.36
CA ALA A 5 -1.91 14.60 1.16
C ALA A 5 -1.35 14.00 2.46
N GLY A 6 -0.03 14.01 2.60
CA GLY A 6 0.68 13.59 3.79
C GLY A 6 2.15 13.92 3.60
N GLY A 7 2.58 15.06 4.16
CA GLY A 7 3.96 15.56 4.07
C GLY A 7 4.98 14.45 4.23
N ASP A 8 6.00 14.49 3.39
CA ASP A 8 7.13 13.56 3.34
C ASP A 8 6.83 12.12 2.88
N CYS A 9 5.63 11.53 3.02
CA CYS A 9 5.39 10.15 2.56
C CYS A 9 4.44 10.04 1.37
N MET A 10 4.93 9.50 0.26
CA MET A 10 4.15 9.23 -0.94
C MET A 10 3.93 7.72 -1.13
N ALA A 11 2.71 7.33 -1.50
CA ALA A 11 2.38 5.96 -1.90
C ALA A 11 1.88 5.91 -3.35
N VAL A 12 2.44 4.98 -4.13
CA VAL A 12 2.04 4.73 -5.51
C VAL A 12 1.55 3.29 -5.63
N TYR A 13 0.33 3.12 -6.14
CA TYR A 13 -0.28 1.82 -6.35
C TYR A 13 -0.23 1.43 -7.83
N LYS A 14 0.08 0.17 -8.12
CA LYS A 14 -0.05 -0.43 -9.45
C LYS A 14 -0.59 -1.86 -9.36
N VAL A 15 -1.30 -2.28 -10.40
CA VAL A 15 -1.66 -3.69 -10.60
C VAL A 15 -0.53 -4.34 -11.40
N VAL A 16 0.09 -5.38 -10.84
CA VAL A 16 1.18 -6.13 -11.47
C VAL A 16 0.62 -7.17 -12.43
N SER A 17 -0.41 -7.89 -12.00
CA SER A 17 -1.09 -8.91 -12.79
C SER A 17 -2.55 -9.02 -12.36
N SER A 18 -3.43 -9.45 -13.25
CA SER A 18 -4.84 -9.69 -12.96
C SER A 18 -5.35 -10.93 -13.69
N TRP A 19 -6.32 -11.60 -13.08
CA TRP A 19 -6.95 -12.80 -13.59
C TRP A 19 -8.44 -12.83 -13.20
N SER A 20 -9.17 -13.83 -13.69
CA SER A 20 -10.58 -13.99 -13.34
C SER A 20 -10.72 -14.25 -11.83
N GLY A 21 -11.33 -13.31 -11.12
CA GLY A 21 -11.59 -13.40 -9.68
C GLY A 21 -10.49 -12.85 -8.77
N GLY A 22 -9.37 -12.34 -9.31
CA GLY A 22 -8.29 -11.80 -8.47
C GLY A 22 -7.24 -10.97 -9.21
N PHE A 23 -6.39 -10.31 -8.43
CA PHE A 23 -5.29 -9.51 -8.94
C PHE A 23 -4.12 -9.44 -7.95
N GLN A 24 -2.94 -9.19 -8.48
CA GLN A 24 -1.75 -8.84 -7.72
C GLN A 24 -1.55 -7.32 -7.76
N GLY A 25 -1.59 -6.69 -6.58
CA GLY A 25 -1.26 -5.28 -6.40
C GLY A 25 0.16 -5.12 -5.86
N GLU A 26 0.81 -4.01 -6.22
CA GLU A 26 2.05 -3.56 -5.61
C GLU A 26 1.90 -2.09 -5.22
N VAL A 27 2.39 -1.75 -4.04
CA VAL A 27 2.45 -0.38 -3.53
C VAL A 27 3.90 -0.02 -3.27
N THR A 28 4.34 1.09 -3.86
CA THR A 28 5.62 1.72 -3.57
C THR A 28 5.42 2.84 -2.57
N ILE A 29 6.15 2.79 -1.47
CA ILE A 29 6.24 3.83 -0.46
C ILE A 29 7.54 4.58 -0.69
N MET A 30 7.46 5.90 -0.80
CA MET A 30 8.58 6.79 -1.05
C MET A 30 8.66 7.83 0.07
N ASN A 31 9.88 8.04 0.57
CA ASN A 31 10.19 9.10 1.51
C ASN A 31 10.64 10.33 0.74
N HIS A 32 9.78 11.31 0.61
CA HIS A 32 10.02 12.63 0.04
C HIS A 32 10.32 13.70 1.12
N GLY A 33 10.60 13.27 2.35
CA GLY A 33 11.06 14.12 3.44
C GLY A 33 12.58 14.19 3.51
N SER A 34 13.07 15.06 4.39
CA SER A 34 14.52 15.25 4.62
C SER A 34 15.10 14.32 5.70
N THR A 35 14.27 13.54 6.39
CA THR A 35 14.68 12.61 7.46
C THR A 35 14.30 11.16 7.12
N PRO A 36 15.11 10.17 7.49
CA PRO A 36 14.75 8.77 7.29
C PRO A 36 13.49 8.39 8.07
N PHE A 37 12.64 7.56 7.49
CA PHE A 37 11.55 6.92 8.22
C PHE A 37 12.11 5.84 9.14
N ALA A 38 11.53 5.72 10.34
CA ALA A 38 11.78 4.58 11.24
C ALA A 38 10.76 3.46 11.00
N GLY A 39 9.55 3.82 10.61
CA GLY A 39 8.57 2.91 10.04
C GLY A 39 7.65 3.63 9.06
N TRP A 40 6.81 2.85 8.39
CA TRP A 40 5.78 3.38 7.49
C TRP A 40 4.48 2.60 7.63
N ARG A 41 3.39 3.33 7.37
CA ARG A 41 2.04 2.79 7.33
C ARG A 41 1.38 3.22 6.04
N ALA A 42 0.87 2.26 5.28
CA ALA A 42 0.01 2.48 4.13
C ALA A 42 -1.44 2.15 4.48
N THR A 43 -2.38 2.97 4.05
CA THR A 43 -3.81 2.68 4.20
C THR A 43 -4.41 2.58 2.81
N LEU A 44 -5.04 1.44 2.48
CA LEU A 44 -5.77 1.22 1.24
C LEU A 44 -7.26 1.18 1.56
N THR A 45 -8.07 1.95 0.83
CA THR A 45 -9.53 1.93 0.96
C THR A 45 -10.14 1.34 -0.30
N TRP A 46 -10.69 0.13 -0.15
CA TRP A 46 -11.42 -0.57 -1.20
C TRP A 46 -12.72 0.14 -1.54
N GLN A 47 -13.00 0.26 -2.83
CA GLN A 47 -14.25 0.83 -3.32
C GLN A 47 -15.32 -0.24 -3.56
N THR A 48 -14.91 -1.49 -3.83
CA THR A 48 -15.79 -2.57 -4.28
C THR A 48 -15.41 -3.91 -3.68
N GLY A 49 -15.68 -4.09 -2.37
CA GLY A 49 -15.71 -5.40 -1.70
C GLY A 49 -14.46 -6.28 -1.84
N GLN A 50 -13.31 -5.70 -2.20
CA GLN A 50 -12.08 -6.45 -2.42
C GLN A 50 -11.55 -7.02 -1.09
N THR A 51 -10.94 -8.20 -1.16
CA THR A 51 -10.38 -8.89 0.01
C THR A 51 -8.95 -9.31 -0.26
N ILE A 52 -8.04 -9.01 0.67
CA ILE A 52 -6.64 -9.46 0.58
C ILE A 52 -6.57 -10.93 0.99
N HIS A 53 -6.00 -11.76 0.13
CA HIS A 53 -5.72 -13.17 0.38
C HIS A 53 -4.31 -13.41 0.91
N SER A 54 -3.32 -12.68 0.37
CA SER A 54 -1.94 -12.77 0.82
C SER A 54 -1.24 -11.42 0.64
N LEU A 55 -0.27 -11.15 1.50
CA LEU A 55 0.57 -9.95 1.46
C LEU A 55 1.99 -10.31 1.89
N TRP A 56 2.97 -9.70 1.24
CA TRP A 56 4.38 -9.83 1.58
C TRP A 56 5.03 -8.46 1.72
N ASN A 57 6.23 -8.43 2.32
CA ASN A 57 6.97 -7.21 2.65
C ASN A 57 6.19 -6.22 3.53
N GLY A 58 5.25 -6.72 4.32
CA GLY A 58 4.45 -5.95 5.26
C GLY A 58 3.54 -6.85 6.09
N THR A 59 2.89 -6.26 7.08
CA THR A 59 1.81 -6.88 7.85
C THR A 59 0.55 -6.06 7.65
N TYR A 60 -0.62 -6.70 7.57
CA TYR A 60 -1.86 -5.97 7.32
C TYR A 60 -2.97 -6.32 8.31
N THR A 61 -3.84 -5.35 8.53
CA THR A 61 -5.10 -5.50 9.24
C THR A 61 -6.22 -4.93 8.38
N THR A 62 -7.40 -5.52 8.49
CA THR A 62 -8.58 -5.11 7.70
C THR A 62 -9.72 -4.71 8.63
N SER A 63 -10.34 -3.58 8.36
CA SER A 63 -11.54 -3.10 9.03
C SER A 63 -12.54 -2.62 7.99
N GLY A 64 -13.59 -3.41 7.75
CA GLY A 64 -14.53 -3.17 6.65
C GLY A 64 -13.81 -3.11 5.30
N SER A 65 -13.96 -1.99 4.60
CA SER A 65 -13.29 -1.72 3.31
C SER A 65 -11.88 -1.14 3.44
N THR A 66 -11.38 -0.90 4.65
CA THR A 66 -10.08 -0.28 4.88
C THR A 66 -9.03 -1.32 5.26
N VAL A 67 -7.93 -1.35 4.53
CA VAL A 67 -6.73 -2.14 4.82
C VAL A 67 -5.66 -1.21 5.34
N THR A 68 -5.11 -1.52 6.50
CA THR A 68 -3.88 -0.90 6.97
C THR A 68 -2.74 -1.87 6.77
N VAL A 69 -1.68 -1.44 6.10
CA VAL A 69 -0.42 -2.19 5.94
C VAL A 69 0.69 -1.45 6.67
N THR A 70 1.45 -2.17 7.48
CA THR A 70 2.64 -1.65 8.17
C THR A 70 3.88 -2.37 7.70
N ASN A 71 5.02 -1.70 7.84
CA ASN A 71 6.31 -2.26 7.45
C ASN A 71 6.64 -3.58 8.16
N SER A 72 7.38 -4.44 7.46
CA SER A 72 8.10 -5.54 8.09
C SER A 72 9.33 -5.01 8.85
N PRO A 73 9.89 -5.79 9.79
CA PRO A 73 11.04 -5.36 10.59
C PRO A 73 12.26 -4.94 9.76
N TYR A 74 12.45 -5.51 8.57
CA TYR A 74 13.62 -5.27 7.73
C TYR A 74 13.45 -4.12 6.71
N ASN A 75 12.23 -3.61 6.50
CA ASN A 75 11.95 -2.60 5.47
C ASN A 75 11.24 -1.35 6.00
N GLY A 76 11.26 -1.14 7.32
CA GLY A 76 10.72 0.07 7.96
C GLY A 76 11.57 1.31 7.75
N THR A 77 12.90 1.13 7.68
CA THR A 77 13.82 2.25 7.46
C THR A 77 13.88 2.62 5.99
N VAL A 78 13.48 3.86 5.68
CA VAL A 78 13.53 4.42 4.33
C VAL A 78 14.27 5.74 4.37
N ALA A 79 15.43 5.81 3.74
CA ALA A 79 16.22 7.04 3.63
C ALA A 79 15.46 8.14 2.88
N PRO A 80 15.83 9.43 3.03
CA PRO A 80 15.34 10.51 2.16
C PRO A 80 15.51 10.15 0.69
N GLU A 81 14.49 10.44 -0.12
CA GLU A 81 14.34 10.03 -1.53
C GLU A 81 14.41 8.50 -1.78
N GLY A 82 14.40 7.72 -0.71
CA GLY A 82 14.40 6.26 -0.74
C GLY A 82 13.00 5.71 -0.96
N THR A 83 12.97 4.45 -1.40
CA THR A 83 11.71 3.73 -1.65
C THR A 83 11.73 2.34 -1.05
N THR A 84 10.56 1.87 -0.66
CA THR A 84 10.30 0.47 -0.28
C THR A 84 8.99 0.02 -0.92
N THR A 85 8.86 -1.27 -1.15
CA THR A 85 7.70 -1.83 -1.85
C THR A 85 7.09 -2.98 -1.07
N PHE A 86 5.77 -3.07 -1.11
CA PHE A 86 5.03 -4.24 -0.68
C PHE A 86 4.04 -4.68 -1.74
N GLY A 87 3.78 -5.99 -1.77
CA GLY A 87 2.87 -6.59 -2.73
C GLY A 87 1.81 -7.43 -2.04
N PHE A 88 0.68 -7.61 -2.71
CA PHE A 88 -0.42 -8.38 -2.19
C PHE A 88 -1.22 -9.03 -3.33
N VAL A 89 -1.91 -10.12 -3.01
CA VAL A 89 -2.93 -10.72 -3.87
C VAL A 89 -4.28 -10.47 -3.23
N ALA A 90 -5.22 -9.95 -4.01
CA ALA A 90 -6.58 -9.68 -3.58
C ALA A 90 -7.61 -10.28 -4.55
N GLY A 91 -8.74 -10.69 -3.99
CA GLY A 91 -9.92 -11.10 -4.75
C GLY A 91 -10.72 -9.89 -5.24
N SER A 92 -11.30 -9.98 -6.44
CA SER A 92 -12.20 -8.97 -6.99
C SER A 92 -13.35 -9.65 -7.74
N SER A 93 -14.59 -9.19 -7.51
CA SER A 93 -15.80 -9.74 -8.12
C SER A 93 -16.22 -9.07 -9.44
N GLY A 94 -15.39 -8.17 -10.00
CA GLY A 94 -15.65 -7.48 -11.28
C GLY A 94 -15.70 -5.96 -11.15
N THR A 95 -15.17 -5.27 -12.17
CA THR A 95 -14.86 -3.81 -12.20
C THR A 95 -14.11 -3.35 -10.95
N SER A 96 -12.81 -3.69 -10.88
CA SER A 96 -11.94 -3.28 -9.78
C SER A 96 -11.64 -1.78 -9.89
N SER A 97 -12.43 -0.96 -9.22
CA SER A 97 -12.10 0.45 -9.00
C SER A 97 -10.83 0.53 -8.17
N LEU A 98 -9.86 1.33 -8.64
CA LEU A 98 -8.56 1.49 -7.96
C LEU A 98 -8.79 1.93 -6.50
N PRO A 99 -8.08 1.33 -5.53
CA PRO A 99 -8.17 1.80 -4.15
C PRO A 99 -7.61 3.21 -4.02
N THR A 100 -8.15 3.98 -3.08
CA THR A 100 -7.43 5.14 -2.58
C THR A 100 -6.34 4.61 -1.64
N VAL A 101 -5.09 4.96 -1.91
CA VAL A 101 -3.96 4.65 -1.02
C VAL A 101 -3.56 5.92 -0.30
N SER A 102 -3.16 5.86 0.96
CA SER A 102 -2.48 6.94 1.67
C SER A 102 -1.27 6.41 2.42
N CYS A 103 -0.25 7.25 2.64
CA CYS A 103 0.92 6.90 3.44
C CYS A 103 1.04 7.80 4.67
N THR A 104 1.60 7.26 5.74
CA THR A 104 2.03 8.02 6.91
C THR A 104 3.37 7.46 7.42
N ARG A 105 4.30 8.37 7.77
CA ARG A 105 5.52 8.01 8.50
C ARG A 105 5.18 7.59 9.94
N VAL A 106 5.87 6.60 10.48
CA VAL A 106 5.73 6.12 11.86
C VAL A 106 7.01 6.40 12.63
#